data_AF-A0A962CTA4-F1
#
_entry.id   AF-A0A962CTA4-F1
#
_cell.length_a   1.000
_cell.length_b   1.000
_cell.length_c   1.000
_cell.angle_alpha   90.00
_cell.angle_beta   90.00
_cell.angle_gamma   90.00
#
_symmetry.space_group_name_H-M   'P 1'
#
loop_
_entity.id
_entity.type
_entity.pdbx_description
1 polymer ?
#
loop_
_entity_poly.entity_id
_entity_poly.type
_entity_poly.pdbx_seq_one_letter_code
_entity_poly.pdbx_strand_id
1 'polypeptide(L)'
;MKQKYKTLKYDDYGQEGLLAYELSLIETSNPYLICTLEYKEDDYRLMDNETYKIRDEVWFHKDTEQLKEVKRINTKIHLHNLTYIIYEVTNKQAYLNIWSMASHDLGIACYTVSGESDIYAIIGDLKSGEFFNDEDFDCSHSPWVYTQHYGGGSDEHHAVFYTNISQCFDYMQNKLIQNNMTCF
;
A
#
# COMPACT_ATOMS: atom_id res chain seq x y z
N MET A 1 -7.61 25.70 -5.29
CA MET A 1 -8.32 25.27 -4.07
C MET A 1 -7.94 23.82 -3.85
N LYS A 2 -7.35 23.44 -2.70
CA LYS A 2 -7.12 22.02 -2.39
C LYS A 2 -8.49 21.31 -2.34
N GLN A 3 -8.65 20.27 -3.13
CA GLN A 3 -9.91 19.53 -3.26
C GLN A 3 -10.19 18.84 -1.91
N LYS A 4 -11.44 18.89 -1.42
CA LYS A 4 -11.80 18.23 -0.15
C LYS A 4 -11.92 16.73 -0.40
N TYR A 5 -10.90 15.97 -0.01
CA TYR A 5 -10.97 14.51 0.03
C TYR A 5 -11.83 14.06 1.21
N LYS A 6 -12.50 12.92 1.04
CA LYS A 6 -13.09 12.19 2.17
C LYS A 6 -12.05 11.21 2.69
N THR A 7 -12.00 11.03 4.01
CA THR A 7 -10.98 10.25 4.72
C THR A 7 -11.68 9.29 5.67
N LEU A 8 -11.17 8.07 5.79
CA LEU A 8 -11.61 7.08 6.78
C LEU A 8 -10.38 6.40 7.41
N LYS A 9 -10.40 6.10 8.71
CA LYS A 9 -9.27 5.55 9.51
C LYS A 9 -9.64 4.28 10.30
N TYR A 10 -8.69 3.34 10.47
CA TYR A 10 -8.92 1.97 11.00
C TYR A 10 -7.71 1.32 11.70
N ASP A 11 -7.94 0.17 12.37
CA ASP A 11 -6.98 -0.58 13.22
C ASP A 11 -6.75 -2.09 12.83
N ASP A 12 -7.35 -2.66 11.75
CA ASP A 12 -7.25 -4.10 11.38
C ASP A 12 -6.80 -4.33 9.92
N TYR A 13 -5.49 -4.49 9.75
CA TYR A 13 -4.75 -4.46 8.48
C TYR A 13 -5.10 -5.57 7.47
N GLY A 14 -5.51 -6.75 7.93
CA GLY A 14 -5.81 -7.88 7.04
C GLY A 14 -7.15 -7.70 6.32
N GLN A 15 -8.14 -7.16 7.02
CA GLN A 15 -9.47 -6.88 6.46
C GLN A 15 -9.43 -5.63 5.56
N GLU A 16 -8.59 -4.66 5.90
CA GLU A 16 -8.38 -3.42 5.14
C GLU A 16 -7.78 -3.66 3.75
N GLY A 17 -6.68 -4.43 3.67
CA GLY A 17 -6.09 -4.81 2.38
C GLY A 17 -7.09 -5.55 1.50
N LEU A 18 -7.92 -6.41 2.09
CA LEU A 18 -9.00 -7.12 1.39
C LEU A 18 -10.06 -6.16 0.83
N LEU A 19 -10.45 -5.13 1.57
CA LEU A 19 -11.43 -4.14 1.09
C LEU A 19 -10.90 -3.34 -0.10
N ALA A 20 -9.64 -2.89 -0.04
CA ALA A 20 -9.00 -2.22 -1.17
C ALA A 20 -8.93 -3.13 -2.41
N TYR A 21 -8.60 -4.41 -2.21
CA TYR A 21 -8.63 -5.40 -3.28
C TYR A 21 -10.04 -5.60 -3.85
N GLU A 22 -11.06 -5.81 -3.01
CA GLU A 22 -12.44 -5.98 -3.47
C GLU A 22 -12.97 -4.76 -4.23
N LEU A 23 -12.65 -3.54 -3.78
CA LEU A 23 -13.02 -2.32 -4.47
C LEU A 23 -12.38 -2.25 -5.86
N SER A 24 -11.10 -2.61 -5.99
CA SER A 24 -10.40 -2.59 -7.29
C SER A 24 -10.98 -3.54 -8.33
N LEU A 25 -11.61 -4.64 -7.88
CA LEU A 25 -12.24 -5.62 -8.75
C LEU A 25 -13.59 -5.16 -9.33
N ILE A 26 -14.19 -4.10 -8.78
CA ILE A 26 -15.40 -3.50 -9.35
C ILE A 26 -15.08 -2.84 -10.69
N GLU A 27 -13.88 -2.26 -10.78
CA GLU A 27 -13.48 -1.39 -11.88
C GLU A 27 -12.56 -2.13 -12.87
N THR A 28 -11.73 -3.07 -12.40
CA THR A 28 -10.78 -3.79 -13.26
C THR A 28 -10.56 -5.25 -12.85
N SER A 29 -9.69 -5.94 -13.58
CA SER A 29 -9.30 -7.32 -13.26
C SER A 29 -8.26 -7.42 -12.14
N ASN A 30 -7.35 -6.45 -11.98
CA ASN A 30 -6.23 -6.51 -11.02
C ASN A 30 -5.85 -5.10 -10.50
N PRO A 31 -5.72 -4.89 -9.18
CA PRO A 31 -5.14 -3.67 -8.61
C PRO A 31 -3.63 -3.58 -8.81
N TYR A 32 -3.07 -2.40 -8.52
CA TYR A 32 -1.64 -2.23 -8.35
C TYR A 32 -1.26 -2.01 -6.89
N LEU A 33 -0.25 -2.75 -6.44
CA LEU A 33 0.38 -2.60 -5.13
C LEU A 33 1.70 -1.85 -5.32
N ILE A 34 1.86 -0.74 -4.59
CA ILE A 34 3.09 0.05 -4.57
C ILE A 34 3.78 -0.18 -3.22
N CYS A 35 4.95 -0.79 -3.33
CA CYS A 35 5.86 -1.08 -2.24
C CYS A 35 6.95 -0.01 -2.17
N THR A 36 7.33 0.41 -0.95
CA THR A 36 8.43 1.35 -0.74
C THR A 36 9.43 0.73 0.22
N LEU A 37 10.67 0.52 -0.21
CA LEU A 37 11.77 0.07 0.63
C LEU A 37 12.65 1.24 1.06
N GLU A 38 12.87 1.38 2.36
CA GLU A 38 13.77 2.38 2.94
C GLU A 38 15.21 1.86 3.10
N TYR A 39 15.35 0.54 3.19
CA TYR A 39 16.62 -0.17 3.36
C TYR A 39 16.93 -1.05 2.15
N LYS A 40 18.09 -1.72 2.16
CA LYS A 40 18.38 -2.73 1.14
C LYS A 40 17.49 -3.95 1.39
N GLU A 41 17.08 -4.66 0.35
CA GLU A 41 16.21 -5.85 0.49
C GLU A 41 16.77 -6.87 1.49
N ASP A 42 18.08 -7.05 1.47
CA ASP A 42 18.85 -7.90 2.37
C ASP A 42 18.68 -7.58 3.87
N ASP A 43 18.28 -6.35 4.20
CA ASP A 43 18.07 -5.87 5.57
C ASP A 43 16.68 -6.30 6.11
N TYR A 44 15.78 -6.78 5.26
CA TYR A 44 14.45 -7.31 5.63
C TYR A 44 14.47 -8.83 5.85
N ARG A 45 15.61 -9.39 6.24
CA ARG A 45 15.71 -10.79 6.67
C ARG A 45 15.23 -10.91 8.12
N LEU A 46 14.41 -11.93 8.38
CA LEU A 46 13.92 -12.18 9.74
C LEU A 46 14.98 -12.87 10.59
N MET A 47 14.98 -12.56 11.87
CA MET A 47 15.68 -13.38 12.87
C MET A 47 14.78 -14.54 13.31
N ASP A 48 15.33 -15.73 13.34
CA ASP A 48 14.69 -16.89 13.96
C ASP A 48 14.77 -16.77 15.49
N ASN A 49 13.63 -16.63 16.15
CA ASN A 49 13.57 -16.35 17.59
C ASN A 49 13.99 -17.54 18.47
N GLU A 50 14.00 -18.77 17.96
CA GLU A 50 14.43 -19.95 18.72
C GLU A 50 15.94 -20.14 18.64
N THR A 51 16.52 -19.89 17.47
CA THR A 51 17.95 -20.13 17.20
C THR A 51 18.80 -18.87 17.22
N TYR A 52 18.17 -17.68 17.26
CA TYR A 52 18.79 -16.36 17.15
C TYR A 52 19.64 -16.18 15.89
N LYS A 53 19.33 -16.94 14.82
CA LYS A 53 20.02 -16.84 13.53
C LYS A 53 19.22 -15.99 12.56
N ILE A 54 19.91 -15.17 11.77
CA ILE A 54 19.30 -14.47 10.63
C ILE A 54 18.96 -15.51 9.57
N ARG A 55 17.71 -15.50 9.10
CA ARG A 55 17.26 -16.35 8.00
C ARG A 55 17.85 -15.83 6.70
N ASP A 56 18.22 -16.72 5.79
CA ASP A 56 18.76 -16.32 4.48
C ASP A 56 17.70 -15.62 3.60
N GLU A 57 16.44 -15.99 3.81
CA GLU A 57 15.28 -15.51 3.05
C GLU A 57 14.78 -14.15 3.54
N VAL A 58 14.57 -13.24 2.59
CA VAL A 58 13.89 -11.96 2.80
C VAL A 58 12.38 -12.21 2.88
N TRP A 59 11.72 -11.66 3.90
CA TRP A 59 10.40 -12.16 4.31
C TRP A 59 9.30 -12.01 3.26
N PHE A 60 9.38 -10.98 2.42
CA PHE A 60 8.35 -10.65 1.42
C PHE A 60 8.61 -11.26 0.04
N HIS A 61 9.78 -11.85 -0.20
CA HIS A 61 10.16 -12.38 -1.52
C HIS A 61 9.21 -13.46 -1.98
N LYS A 62 8.88 -14.42 -1.12
CA LYS A 62 7.97 -15.54 -1.44
C LYS A 62 6.60 -15.07 -1.95
N ASP A 63 6.06 -13.98 -1.39
CA ASP A 63 4.77 -13.45 -1.81
C ASP A 63 4.92 -12.54 -3.04
N THR A 64 5.95 -11.69 -3.11
CA THR A 64 6.18 -10.82 -4.28
C THR A 64 6.51 -11.58 -5.56
N GLU A 65 7.13 -12.76 -5.49
CA GLU A 65 7.34 -13.68 -6.62
C GLU A 65 6.02 -14.18 -7.26
N GLN A 66 4.91 -14.13 -6.52
CA GLN A 66 3.59 -14.51 -7.01
C GLN A 66 2.80 -13.34 -7.61
N LEU A 67 3.37 -12.13 -7.53
CA LEU A 67 2.87 -10.92 -8.17
C LEU A 67 3.68 -10.63 -9.44
N LYS A 68 3.17 -9.73 -10.30
CA LYS A 68 3.90 -9.31 -11.50
C LYS A 68 4.54 -7.95 -11.27
N GLU A 69 5.86 -7.91 -11.17
CA GLU A 69 6.59 -6.64 -11.12
C GLU A 69 6.37 -5.86 -12.43
N VAL A 70 5.85 -4.65 -12.31
CA VAL A 70 5.63 -3.70 -13.42
C VAL A 70 6.82 -2.76 -13.52
N LYS A 71 7.27 -2.24 -12.39
CA LYS A 71 8.37 -1.27 -12.35
C LYS A 71 9.09 -1.28 -11.02
N ARG A 72 10.40 -1.03 -11.10
CA ARG A 72 11.25 -0.70 -9.97
C ARG A 72 11.94 0.64 -10.19
N ILE A 73 11.92 1.48 -9.17
CA ILE A 73 12.42 2.86 -9.21
C ILE A 73 13.26 3.09 -7.95
N ASN A 74 14.55 3.34 -8.15
CA ASN A 74 15.42 3.80 -7.09
C ASN A 74 15.47 5.32 -7.15
N THR A 75 15.12 5.97 -6.06
CA THR A 75 15.15 7.44 -5.96
C THR A 75 15.83 7.87 -4.67
N LYS A 76 16.26 9.12 -4.64
CA LYS A 76 16.85 9.71 -3.46
C LYS A 76 16.00 10.91 -3.06
N ILE A 77 15.39 10.82 -1.89
CA ILE A 77 14.54 11.87 -1.34
C ILE A 77 15.20 12.40 -0.08
N HIS A 78 15.63 13.66 -0.13
CA HIS A 78 16.48 14.28 0.90
C HIS A 78 17.73 13.42 1.22
N LEU A 79 17.76 12.80 2.41
CA LEU A 79 18.87 11.96 2.89
C LEU A 79 18.59 10.46 2.77
N HIS A 80 17.41 10.05 2.30
CA HIS A 80 16.97 8.67 2.22
C HIS A 80 17.09 8.15 0.77
N ASN A 81 17.59 6.93 0.62
CA ASN A 81 17.51 6.20 -0.65
C ASN A 81 16.28 5.31 -0.56
N LEU A 82 15.29 5.55 -1.43
CA LEU A 82 14.05 4.79 -1.45
C LEU A 82 13.99 3.94 -2.71
N THR A 83 13.50 2.71 -2.57
CA THR A 83 13.17 1.84 -3.69
C THR A 83 11.67 1.66 -3.76
N TYR A 84 11.05 2.21 -4.79
CA TYR A 84 9.65 1.93 -5.11
C TYR A 84 9.56 0.73 -6.04
N ILE A 85 8.68 -0.22 -5.71
CA ILE A 85 8.37 -1.37 -6.55
C ILE A 85 6.86 -1.41 -6.77
N ILE A 86 6.46 -1.42 -8.03
CA ILE A 86 5.05 -1.47 -8.43
C ILE A 86 4.76 -2.87 -8.93
N TYR A 87 3.78 -3.52 -8.30
CA TYR A 87 3.30 -4.84 -8.68
C TYR A 87 1.87 -4.76 -9.22
N GLU A 88 1.61 -5.45 -10.33
CA GLU A 88 0.26 -5.84 -10.71
C GLU A 88 -0.13 -7.06 -9.88
N VAL A 89 -1.29 -6.98 -9.21
CA VAL A 89 -1.72 -8.01 -8.27
C VAL A 89 -2.34 -9.19 -9.03
N THR A 90 -1.49 -10.16 -9.39
CA THR A 90 -1.91 -11.40 -10.07
C THR A 90 -2.32 -12.52 -9.12
N ASN A 91 -2.08 -12.36 -7.81
CA ASN A 91 -2.41 -13.33 -6.78
C ASN A 91 -2.93 -12.61 -5.52
N LYS A 92 -4.21 -12.82 -5.21
CA LYS A 92 -4.90 -12.22 -4.06
C LYS A 92 -4.23 -12.56 -2.73
N GLN A 93 -3.87 -13.83 -2.51
CA GLN A 93 -3.34 -14.27 -1.22
C GLN A 93 -1.97 -13.68 -0.96
N ALA A 94 -1.10 -13.65 -1.97
CA ALA A 94 0.21 -13.01 -1.87
C ALA A 94 0.10 -11.52 -1.54
N TYR A 95 -0.82 -10.80 -2.20
CA TYR A 95 -1.11 -9.41 -1.89
C TYR A 95 -1.58 -9.21 -0.43
N LEU A 96 -2.49 -10.05 0.06
CA LEU A 96 -2.97 -9.95 1.45
C LEU A 96 -1.87 -10.26 2.46
N ASN A 97 -0.99 -11.22 2.16
CA ASN A 97 0.16 -11.53 3.01
C ASN A 97 1.11 -10.33 3.11
N ILE A 98 1.46 -9.70 1.98
CA ILE A 98 2.32 -8.51 1.96
C ILE A 98 1.68 -7.36 2.75
N TRP A 99 0.38 -7.11 2.57
CA TRP A 99 -0.37 -6.10 3.33
C TRP A 99 -0.37 -6.36 4.84
N SER A 100 -0.65 -7.60 5.24
CA SER A 100 -0.69 -7.99 6.65
C SER A 100 0.69 -7.97 7.31
N MET A 101 1.78 -8.06 6.55
CA MET A 101 3.13 -8.02 7.10
C MET A 101 3.67 -6.58 7.15
N ALA A 102 3.29 -5.73 6.20
CA ALA A 102 3.66 -4.32 6.20
C ALA A 102 3.12 -3.54 7.41
N SER A 103 2.02 -4.01 8.00
CA SER A 103 1.52 -3.46 9.28
C SER A 103 2.44 -3.73 10.48
N HIS A 104 3.37 -4.68 10.36
CA HIS A 104 4.36 -4.99 11.39
C HIS A 104 5.73 -4.38 11.10
N ASP A 105 6.01 -4.05 9.83
CA ASP A 105 7.26 -3.49 9.35
C ASP A 105 6.96 -2.55 8.17
N LEU A 106 6.95 -1.24 8.46
CA LEU A 106 6.48 -0.16 7.57
C LEU A 106 7.20 -0.11 6.21
N GLY A 107 8.33 -0.79 6.08
CA GLY A 107 9.22 -0.57 4.96
C GLY A 107 8.88 -1.33 3.69
N ILE A 108 7.67 -1.86 3.47
CA ILE A 108 7.40 -2.72 2.29
C ILE A 108 6.06 -2.51 1.58
N ALA A 109 4.92 -2.28 2.23
CA ALA A 109 3.66 -2.00 1.51
C ALA A 109 3.07 -0.68 1.95
N CYS A 110 3.03 0.29 1.04
CA CYS A 110 2.57 1.64 1.38
C CYS A 110 1.24 1.98 0.73
N TYR A 111 1.00 1.55 -0.52
CA TYR A 111 -0.17 2.00 -1.27
C TYR A 111 -0.80 0.89 -2.12
N THR A 112 -2.13 0.79 -2.09
CA THR A 112 -2.92 0.14 -3.14
C THR A 112 -3.65 1.23 -3.91
N VAL A 113 -3.41 1.30 -5.21
CA VAL A 113 -4.14 2.20 -6.10
C VAL A 113 -5.19 1.42 -6.88
N SER A 114 -6.17 2.14 -7.40
CA SER A 114 -7.20 1.56 -8.26
C SER A 114 -6.60 0.79 -9.44
N GLY A 115 -7.36 -0.12 -10.04
CA GLY A 115 -6.88 -0.76 -11.25
C GLY A 115 -6.88 0.15 -12.49
N GLU A 116 -7.66 1.24 -12.49
CA GLU A 116 -7.75 2.19 -13.61
C GLU A 116 -6.64 3.26 -13.57
N SER A 117 -5.71 3.16 -12.63
CA SER A 117 -4.67 4.17 -12.43
C SER A 117 -3.78 4.36 -13.66
N ASP A 118 -3.41 5.61 -13.93
CA ASP A 118 -2.36 5.94 -14.88
C ASP A 118 -0.99 5.66 -14.25
N ILE A 119 -0.57 4.40 -14.34
CA ILE A 119 0.71 3.94 -13.81
C ILE A 119 1.90 4.68 -14.42
N TYR A 120 1.82 5.17 -15.67
CA TYR A 120 2.93 5.91 -16.26
C TYR A 120 3.09 7.29 -15.63
N ALA A 121 1.98 7.96 -15.33
CA ALA A 121 1.99 9.22 -14.60
C ALA A 121 2.55 9.05 -13.18
N ILE A 122 2.06 8.04 -12.44
CA ILE A 122 2.57 7.69 -11.09
C ILE A 122 4.08 7.40 -11.13
N ILE A 123 4.56 6.64 -12.11
CA ILE A 123 6.00 6.39 -12.31
C ILE A 123 6.77 7.68 -12.58
N GLY A 124 6.17 8.62 -13.33
CA GLY A 124 6.72 9.94 -13.60
C GLY A 124 6.94 10.74 -12.33
N ASP A 125 5.92 10.79 -11.47
CA ASP A 125 5.95 11.49 -10.18
C ASP A 125 7.02 10.89 -9.26
N LEU A 126 7.05 9.56 -9.10
CA LEU A 126 8.04 8.88 -8.23
C LEU A 126 9.49 9.10 -8.67
N LYS A 127 9.72 9.28 -9.97
CA LYS A 127 11.05 9.60 -10.52
C LYS A 127 11.50 11.03 -10.24
N SER A 128 10.57 11.96 -10.00
CA SER A 128 10.90 13.36 -9.72
C SER A 128 11.60 13.55 -8.37
N GLY A 129 11.58 12.52 -7.51
CA GLY A 129 12.24 12.56 -6.20
C GLY A 129 11.47 13.32 -5.14
N GLU A 130 10.18 13.60 -5.38
CA GLU A 130 9.26 14.07 -4.36
C GLU A 130 8.81 12.87 -3.51
N PHE A 131 8.70 13.06 -2.18
CA PHE A 131 8.05 12.07 -1.34
C PHE A 131 6.66 11.85 -1.92
N PHE A 132 6.26 10.58 -2.10
CA PHE A 132 4.86 10.30 -2.39
C PHE A 132 4.07 10.63 -1.12
N ASN A 133 3.67 11.89 -1.00
CA ASN A 133 2.76 12.33 0.04
C ASN A 133 1.37 11.87 -0.39
N ASP A 134 0.90 10.79 0.20
CA ASP A 134 -0.45 10.27 0.03
C ASP A 134 -1.53 11.29 0.40
N GLU A 135 -1.23 12.26 1.29
CA GLU A 135 -2.13 13.39 1.56
C GLU A 135 -2.21 14.42 0.41
N ASP A 136 -1.14 14.54 -0.39
CA ASP A 136 -1.11 15.35 -1.61
C ASP A 136 -1.32 14.51 -2.87
N PHE A 137 -1.73 13.23 -2.71
CA PHE A 137 -2.03 12.32 -3.81
C PHE A 137 -2.97 12.98 -4.83
N ASP A 138 -2.51 13.02 -6.08
CA ASP A 138 -3.32 13.58 -7.15
C ASP A 138 -4.31 12.53 -7.65
N CYS A 139 -5.59 12.70 -7.28
CA CYS A 139 -6.68 11.88 -7.78
C CYS A 139 -6.90 12.01 -9.31
N SER A 140 -6.10 12.82 -10.02
CA SER A 140 -6.03 12.81 -11.48
C SER A 140 -5.36 11.55 -12.03
N HIS A 141 -4.43 10.94 -11.29
CA HIS A 141 -3.72 9.73 -11.69
C HIS A 141 -4.40 8.45 -11.23
N SER A 142 -5.31 8.55 -10.25
CA SER A 142 -6.12 7.43 -9.77
C SER A 142 -7.44 7.92 -9.16
N PRO A 143 -8.58 7.27 -9.44
CA PRO A 143 -9.86 7.56 -8.79
C PRO A 143 -9.86 7.36 -7.27
N TRP A 144 -9.00 6.47 -6.77
CA TRP A 144 -8.80 6.27 -5.34
C TRP A 144 -7.42 5.67 -5.02
N VAL A 145 -7.00 5.85 -3.77
CA VAL A 145 -5.83 5.20 -3.17
C VAL A 145 -6.16 4.77 -1.76
N TYR A 146 -5.58 3.65 -1.36
CA TYR A 146 -5.60 3.14 0.00
C TYR A 146 -4.16 3.05 0.51
N THR A 147 -3.89 3.67 1.66
CA THR A 147 -2.53 3.84 2.20
C THR A 147 -2.48 3.52 3.69
N GLN A 148 -1.29 3.30 4.25
CA GLN A 148 -1.05 3.14 5.68
C GLN A 148 -0.23 4.33 6.22
N HIS A 149 -0.77 5.06 7.20
CA HIS A 149 -0.08 6.15 7.87
C HIS A 149 0.39 5.70 9.25
N TYR A 150 1.60 6.12 9.67
CA TYR A 150 2.10 5.92 11.02
C TYR A 150 1.90 7.18 11.87
N GLY A 151 1.24 7.03 13.01
CA GLY A 151 0.89 8.11 13.94
C GLY A 151 1.99 8.49 14.94
N GLY A 152 3.02 7.65 15.12
CA GLY A 152 4.14 7.94 16.03
C GLY A 152 4.35 6.92 17.16
N GLY A 153 3.40 6.02 17.41
CA GLY A 153 3.51 4.90 18.36
C GLY A 153 3.21 3.53 17.73
N SER A 154 3.63 2.44 18.40
CA SER A 154 3.42 1.04 17.96
C SER A 154 1.96 0.65 17.72
N ASP A 155 1.04 1.46 18.24
CA ASP A 155 -0.40 1.22 18.23
C ASP A 155 -1.14 2.27 17.36
N GLU A 156 -0.41 3.10 16.60
CA GLU A 156 -0.95 4.26 15.88
C GLU A 156 -0.81 4.16 14.36
N HIS A 157 -0.89 2.95 13.79
CA HIS A 157 -1.04 2.89 12.34
C HIS A 157 -2.52 3.07 11.99
N HIS A 158 -2.81 3.96 11.06
CA HIS A 158 -4.15 4.12 10.53
C HIS A 158 -4.09 3.96 9.02
N ALA A 159 -4.86 3.00 8.51
CA ALA A 159 -5.07 2.94 7.09
C ALA A 159 -6.02 4.04 6.65
N VAL A 160 -5.69 4.70 5.54
CA VAL A 160 -6.43 5.84 5.03
C VAL A 160 -6.88 5.57 3.61
N PHE A 161 -8.18 5.73 3.39
CA PHE A 161 -8.77 5.71 2.06
C PHE A 161 -9.00 7.13 1.55
N TYR A 162 -8.42 7.45 0.39
CA TYR A 162 -8.63 8.69 -0.33
C TYR A 162 -9.36 8.41 -1.63
N THR A 163 -10.43 9.16 -1.90
CA THR A 163 -11.12 9.12 -3.19
C THR A 163 -11.78 10.46 -3.49
N ASN A 164 -11.92 10.76 -4.79
CA ASN A 164 -12.78 11.84 -5.29
C ASN A 164 -14.13 11.33 -5.83
N ILE A 165 -14.37 10.01 -5.78
CA ILE A 165 -15.59 9.37 -6.28
C ILE A 165 -16.50 8.99 -5.11
N SER A 166 -17.71 9.57 -5.08
CA SER A 166 -18.68 9.30 -4.01
C SER A 166 -19.09 7.83 -3.94
N GLN A 167 -19.22 7.14 -5.08
CA GLN A 167 -19.59 5.73 -5.13
C GLN A 167 -18.55 4.82 -4.46
N CYS A 168 -17.25 5.07 -4.69
CA CYS A 168 -16.18 4.32 -4.03
C CYS A 168 -16.20 4.54 -2.52
N PHE A 169 -16.45 5.78 -2.08
CA PHE A 169 -16.60 6.11 -0.66
C PHE A 169 -17.78 5.38 -0.03
N ASP A 170 -18.96 5.46 -0.64
CA ASP A 170 -20.18 4.82 -0.12
C ASP A 170 -20.04 3.30 -0.11
N TYR A 171 -19.39 2.72 -1.12
CA TYR A 171 -19.08 1.29 -1.17
C TYR A 171 -18.18 0.88 -0.01
N MET A 172 -17.05 1.58 0.19
CA MET A 172 -16.13 1.30 1.29
C MET A 172 -16.85 1.41 2.63
N GLN A 173 -17.57 2.51 2.87
CA GLN A 173 -18.34 2.72 4.09
C GLN A 173 -19.33 1.57 4.36
N ASN A 174 -20.10 1.13 3.36
CA ASN A 174 -21.03 0.04 3.50
C ASN A 174 -20.35 -1.29 3.80
N LYS A 175 -19.22 -1.58 3.14
CA LYS A 175 -18.45 -2.80 3.37
C LYS A 175 -17.88 -2.86 4.77
N LEU A 176 -17.42 -1.74 5.31
CA LEU A 176 -16.90 -1.68 6.67
C LEU A 176 -18.00 -1.93 7.70
N ILE A 177 -19.18 -1.34 7.51
CA ILE A 177 -20.36 -1.59 8.34
C ILE A 177 -20.72 -3.08 8.32
N GLN A 178 -20.72 -3.71 7.14
CA GLN A 178 -21.02 -5.14 7.00
C GLN A 178 -20.02 -6.04 7.73
N ASN A 179 -18.75 -5.62 7.81
CA ASN A 179 -17.68 -6.37 8.48
C ASN A 179 -17.52 -5.98 9.97
N ASN A 180 -18.41 -5.14 10.53
CA ASN A 180 -18.31 -4.61 11.90
C ASN A 180 -16.98 -3.87 12.19
N MET A 181 -16.41 -3.21 11.18
CA MET A 181 -15.18 -2.43 11.33
C MET A 181 -15.51 -1.01 11.82
N THR A 182 -14.84 -0.57 12.88
CA THR A 182 -15.02 0.78 13.46
C THR A 182 -14.27 1.82 12.63
N CYS A 183 -14.95 2.90 12.26
CA CYS A 183 -14.34 4.06 11.59
C CYS A 183 -14.28 5.24 12.57
N PHE A 184 -13.16 5.97 12.58
CA PHE A 184 -12.97 7.17 13.41
C PHE A 184 -12.75 8.43 12.57
#